data_AF-A0A821GC28-F1
#
_entry.id   AF-A0A821GC28-F1
#
_cell.length_a   1.000
_cell.length_b   1.000
_cell.length_c   1.000
_cell.angle_alpha   90.00
_cell.angle_beta   90.00
_cell.angle_gamma   90.00
#
_symmetry.space_group_name_H-M   'P 1'
#
loop_
_entity.id
_entity.type
_entity.pdbx_description
1 polymer ?
#
loop_
_entity_poly.entity_id
_entity_poly.type
_entity_poly.pdbx_seq_one_letter_code
_entity_poly.pdbx_strand_id
1 'polypeptide(L)'
;SNGEYLCGPYVRLDWRNPNHISPKTRKSLNENPYYYIYEQAVGKEEFFNKILANKSYAIPFGDKNITEDLVTHLIDVKQTKLSALKMFMIIQSYFSQVNLLIKDVCFMVDKNGEKFWSEVNQDCMRITAIDSNQNKFDKDIWRAGGSASREQILQKWNAFNRILIEYFMKNKFHQTELLTYNSYFYTDEIEKLLKNTQLRIPTNLQELWLTIRGKNPRSVLVTMDMFNGQPVLVKSSQVCEVHSDGEYGQAMEKLSIFPDILIVDLNGAFGETDTKNRQIIKKLAQKHHIYMGGGLRSLTDVEDMLKSSVRRCVVASADDVLITKIPKERLVVEISTNEQNEVLIHGRQTNTHVNIITKINQLIQIGVNVISITFVQSEGHLSGIPRQQIRDLLIQIPQNIKRIYIAGGISTLDDLEYLWSFDRVVPQLGSAIWKNKLTIGSIFNSMINFNNNGTVSAIIQDVNGPVKGLCYMNRESIEQTCQHRKLYRYSRKLGRVIMKGETSGDVQHIIQISLDCDSDAMLITVDSKKPFCHTGNHSCFCIQTSIKANLATLAEHIKSKINDDSYTGIMQRNPQLALAKVMEEFWEVIASHQDYQDSECSD
;
A
#
# COMPACT_ATOMS: atom_id res chain seq x y z
N SER A 1 -25.39 -24.68 -8.58
CA SER A 1 -26.57 -25.58 -8.56
C SER A 1 -27.18 -25.61 -9.94
N ASN A 2 -26.93 -26.68 -10.71
CA ASN A 2 -27.50 -27.08 -12.04
C ASN A 2 -26.43 -27.58 -13.02
N GLY A 3 -25.13 -27.44 -12.73
CA GLY A 3 -24.05 -27.92 -13.60
C GLY A 3 -23.85 -27.13 -14.89
N GLU A 4 -24.74 -26.18 -15.20
CA GLU A 4 -24.55 -25.23 -16.28
C GLU A 4 -23.45 -24.22 -15.91
N TYR A 5 -22.41 -24.18 -16.72
CA TYR A 5 -21.33 -23.21 -16.58
C TYR A 5 -21.85 -21.81 -16.89
N LEU A 6 -21.93 -20.98 -15.85
CA LEU A 6 -22.16 -19.56 -16.01
C LEU A 6 -20.92 -18.97 -16.70
N CYS A 7 -21.09 -18.39 -17.89
CA CYS A 7 -20.01 -17.82 -18.69
C CYS A 7 -19.32 -16.65 -17.96
N GLY A 8 -18.34 -16.87 -17.10
CA GLY A 8 -17.59 -15.82 -16.39
C GLY A 8 -16.72 -16.40 -15.25
N PRO A 9 -15.84 -15.59 -14.64
CA PRO A 9 -14.96 -16.07 -13.59
C PRO A 9 -15.78 -16.50 -12.38
N TYR A 10 -15.50 -17.71 -11.88
CA TYR A 10 -15.89 -18.14 -10.55
C TYR A 10 -14.71 -18.92 -9.97
N VAL A 11 -14.45 -18.74 -8.68
CA VAL A 11 -13.36 -19.46 -8.01
C VAL A 11 -13.97 -20.70 -7.39
N ARG A 12 -13.49 -21.87 -7.84
CA ARG A 12 -13.86 -23.17 -7.32
C ARG A 12 -12.63 -23.81 -6.72
N LEU A 13 -12.75 -24.24 -5.46
CA LEU A 13 -11.68 -24.96 -4.78
C LEU A 13 -11.90 -26.44 -5.05
N ASP A 14 -11.09 -26.97 -5.94
CA ASP A 14 -11.11 -28.38 -6.28
C ASP A 14 -9.99 -29.11 -5.58
N TRP A 15 -10.30 -30.33 -5.18
CA TRP A 15 -9.27 -31.30 -4.92
C TRP A 15 -8.99 -32.09 -6.20
N ARG A 16 -7.69 -32.23 -6.51
CA ARG A 16 -7.23 -32.97 -7.68
C ARG A 16 -7.10 -34.45 -7.34
N ASN A 17 -7.63 -35.30 -8.22
CA ASN A 17 -7.49 -36.73 -8.09
C ASN A 17 -6.00 -37.17 -7.91
N PRO A 18 -5.62 -37.96 -6.88
CA PRO A 18 -4.27 -38.48 -6.64
C PRO A 18 -3.81 -39.43 -7.73
N ASN A 19 -4.69 -39.80 -8.66
CA ASN A 19 -4.37 -40.47 -9.92
C ASN A 19 -3.73 -39.55 -10.96
N HIS A 20 -3.86 -38.23 -10.80
CA HIS A 20 -3.18 -37.22 -11.61
C HIS A 20 -1.87 -36.73 -10.97
N ILE A 21 -1.46 -37.32 -9.84
CA ILE A 21 -0.19 -37.03 -9.17
C ILE A 21 0.82 -38.11 -9.56
N SER A 22 2.06 -37.71 -9.85
CA SER A 22 3.16 -38.64 -10.11
C SER A 22 3.23 -39.73 -9.03
N PRO A 23 3.44 -41.02 -9.38
CA PRO A 23 3.57 -42.09 -8.41
C PRO A 23 4.61 -41.81 -7.30
N LYS A 24 5.63 -40.98 -7.60
CA LYS A 24 6.70 -40.61 -6.67
C LYS A 24 6.27 -39.61 -5.58
N THR A 25 5.19 -38.85 -5.79
CA THR A 25 4.71 -37.81 -4.87
C THR A 25 3.33 -38.11 -4.30
N ARG A 26 2.77 -39.29 -4.63
CA ARG A 26 1.50 -39.75 -4.09
C ARG A 26 1.66 -40.04 -2.60
N LYS A 27 1.09 -39.18 -1.74
CA LYS A 27 0.91 -39.50 -0.31
C LYS A 27 0.04 -40.75 -0.16
N SER A 28 0.25 -41.51 0.91
CA SER A 28 -0.63 -42.65 1.21
C SER A 28 -2.06 -42.15 1.42
N LEU A 29 -3.06 -43.00 1.11
CA LEU A 29 -4.46 -42.61 1.21
C LEU A 29 -4.87 -42.19 2.64
N ASN A 30 -4.18 -42.74 3.64
CA ASN A 30 -4.38 -42.48 5.06
C ASN A 30 -3.76 -41.15 5.54
N GLU A 31 -2.87 -40.55 4.74
CA GLU A 31 -2.26 -39.24 5.02
C GLU A 31 -3.01 -38.09 4.33
N ASN A 32 -4.11 -38.40 3.64
CA ASN A 32 -4.87 -37.39 2.90
C ASN A 32 -5.93 -36.73 3.82
N PRO A 33 -5.85 -35.41 4.06
CA PRO A 33 -6.74 -34.72 5.00
C PRO A 33 -8.21 -34.70 4.57
N TYR A 34 -8.54 -35.08 3.33
CA TYR A 34 -9.90 -35.05 2.78
C TYR A 34 -10.55 -36.43 2.63
N TYR A 35 -9.99 -37.47 3.27
CA TYR A 35 -10.48 -38.85 3.23
C TYR A 35 -12.00 -38.96 3.53
N TYR A 36 -12.48 -38.25 4.55
CA TYR A 36 -13.89 -38.30 4.96
C TYR A 36 -14.83 -37.70 3.90
N ILE A 37 -14.39 -36.71 3.11
CA ILE A 37 -15.18 -36.13 2.02
C ILE A 37 -15.41 -37.16 0.94
N TYR A 38 -14.37 -37.93 0.64
CA TYR A 38 -14.44 -39.02 -0.31
C TYR A 38 -15.43 -40.08 0.13
N GLU A 39 -15.31 -40.54 1.37
CA GLU A 39 -16.21 -41.53 1.95
C GLU A 39 -17.67 -41.05 1.93
N GLN A 40 -17.92 -39.79 2.27
CA GLN A 40 -19.26 -39.20 2.22
C GLN A 40 -19.78 -39.04 0.79
N ALA A 41 -18.93 -38.68 -0.17
CA ALA A 41 -19.37 -38.35 -1.53
C ALA A 41 -19.71 -39.57 -2.38
N VAL A 42 -19.06 -40.71 -2.17
CA VAL A 42 -19.35 -41.95 -2.90
C VAL A 42 -20.02 -43.02 -2.05
N GLY A 43 -20.15 -42.80 -0.75
CA GLY A 43 -20.63 -43.80 0.19
C GLY A 43 -19.51 -44.72 0.66
N LYS A 44 -19.57 -45.10 1.94
CA LYS A 44 -18.51 -45.83 2.64
C LYS A 44 -18.10 -47.14 1.96
N GLU A 45 -19.09 -47.89 1.47
CA GLU A 45 -18.88 -49.21 0.85
C GLU A 45 -18.25 -49.09 -0.53
N GLU A 46 -18.71 -48.13 -1.34
CA GLU A 46 -18.17 -47.87 -2.67
C GLU A 46 -16.77 -47.24 -2.60
N PHE A 47 -16.54 -46.39 -1.60
CA PHE A 47 -15.22 -45.86 -1.27
C PHE A 47 -14.24 -46.99 -0.91
N PHE A 48 -14.65 -47.90 -0.02
CA PHE A 48 -13.84 -49.06 0.35
C PHE A 48 -13.51 -49.91 -0.87
N ASN A 49 -14.50 -50.24 -1.71
CA ASN A 49 -14.32 -51.11 -2.86
C ASN A 49 -13.48 -50.47 -3.99
N LYS A 50 -13.72 -49.20 -4.30
CA LYS A 50 -13.07 -48.51 -5.44
C LYS A 50 -11.69 -47.95 -5.10
N ILE A 51 -11.43 -47.62 -3.84
CA ILE A 51 -10.25 -46.85 -3.44
C ILE A 51 -9.35 -47.59 -2.45
N LEU A 52 -9.89 -48.36 -1.51
CA LEU A 52 -9.09 -49.07 -0.49
C LEU A 52 -8.81 -50.54 -0.85
N ALA A 53 -9.77 -51.27 -1.43
CA ALA A 53 -9.68 -52.70 -1.65
C ALA A 53 -9.02 -53.09 -2.98
N ASN A 54 -9.03 -52.20 -3.99
CA ASN A 54 -8.53 -52.52 -5.32
C ASN A 54 -7.03 -52.21 -5.45
N LYS A 55 -6.19 -53.23 -5.23
CA LYS A 55 -4.71 -53.13 -5.31
C LYS A 55 -4.17 -52.90 -6.73
N SER A 56 -5.02 -52.86 -7.75
CA SER A 56 -4.62 -52.69 -9.14
C SER A 56 -5.51 -51.65 -9.81
N TYR A 57 -4.94 -50.47 -10.02
CA TYR A 57 -5.53 -49.30 -10.68
C TYR A 57 -6.67 -48.63 -9.92
N ALA A 58 -6.34 -47.51 -9.26
CA ALA A 58 -7.33 -46.58 -8.77
C ALA A 58 -8.18 -46.09 -9.95
N ILE A 59 -9.50 -46.34 -9.86
CA ILE A 59 -10.46 -45.89 -10.87
C ILE A 59 -10.35 -44.36 -10.98
N PRO A 60 -10.24 -43.78 -12.18
CA PRO A 60 -10.26 -42.33 -12.35
C PRO A 60 -11.53 -41.74 -11.73
N PHE A 61 -11.36 -41.00 -10.66
CA PHE A 61 -12.39 -40.18 -10.05
C PHE A 61 -12.28 -38.75 -10.59
N GLY A 62 -13.39 -38.13 -10.94
CA GLY A 62 -13.38 -36.72 -11.34
C GLY A 62 -13.00 -35.83 -10.15
N ASP A 63 -12.44 -34.65 -10.45
CA ASP A 63 -12.18 -33.64 -9.42
C ASP A 63 -13.49 -33.29 -8.70
N LYS A 64 -13.41 -33.04 -7.39
CA LYS A 64 -14.56 -32.67 -6.57
C LYS A 64 -14.33 -31.32 -5.92
N ASN A 65 -15.39 -30.52 -5.96
CA ASN A 65 -15.45 -29.27 -5.23
C ASN A 65 -15.37 -29.58 -3.73
N ILE A 66 -14.53 -28.84 -3.02
CA ILE A 66 -14.54 -28.81 -1.56
C ILE A 66 -15.23 -27.52 -1.10
N THR A 67 -15.94 -27.58 0.03
CA THR A 67 -16.54 -26.39 0.65
C THR A 67 -15.45 -25.48 1.22
N GLU A 68 -15.73 -24.17 1.25
CA GLU A 68 -14.77 -23.17 1.75
C GLU A 68 -14.43 -23.38 3.22
N ASP A 69 -15.40 -23.77 4.05
CA ASP A 69 -15.20 -24.05 5.48
C ASP A 69 -14.10 -25.09 5.71
N LEU A 70 -14.10 -26.15 4.89
CA LEU A 70 -13.12 -27.24 5.02
C LEU A 70 -11.73 -26.82 4.52
N VAL A 71 -11.66 -25.99 3.49
CA VAL A 71 -10.39 -25.56 2.88
C VAL A 71 -9.76 -24.39 3.64
N THR A 72 -10.55 -23.58 4.37
CA THR A 72 -10.07 -22.44 5.16
C THR A 72 -9.07 -22.84 6.26
N HIS A 73 -9.11 -24.11 6.71
CA HIS A 73 -8.14 -24.64 7.66
C HIS A 73 -6.76 -24.96 7.05
N LEU A 74 -6.65 -24.95 5.72
CA LEU A 74 -5.46 -25.41 5.00
C LEU A 74 -4.85 -24.34 4.10
N ILE A 75 -5.68 -23.44 3.56
CA ILE A 75 -5.23 -22.30 2.75
C ILE A 75 -5.96 -21.02 3.17
N ASP A 76 -5.34 -19.87 2.91
CA ASP A 76 -6.06 -18.58 2.96
C ASP A 76 -7.02 -18.47 1.76
N VAL A 77 -8.29 -18.84 1.99
CA VAL A 77 -9.34 -18.81 0.96
C VAL A 77 -9.59 -17.40 0.44
N LYS A 78 -9.50 -16.38 1.31
CA LYS A 78 -9.71 -14.99 0.92
C LYS A 78 -8.60 -14.54 -0.02
N GLN A 79 -7.35 -14.76 0.36
CA GLN A 79 -6.19 -14.44 -0.47
C GLN A 79 -6.20 -15.23 -1.78
N THR A 80 -6.57 -16.51 -1.74
CA THR A 80 -6.71 -17.35 -2.94
C THR A 80 -7.71 -16.77 -3.94
N LYS A 81 -8.89 -16.33 -3.48
CA LYS A 81 -9.89 -15.68 -4.35
C LYS A 81 -9.37 -14.37 -4.94
N LEU A 82 -8.68 -13.56 -4.13
CA LEU A 82 -8.07 -12.30 -4.58
C LEU A 82 -7.01 -12.56 -5.67
N SER A 83 -6.10 -13.51 -5.44
CA SER A 83 -5.06 -13.91 -6.40
C SER A 83 -5.66 -14.45 -7.70
N ALA A 84 -6.62 -15.38 -7.61
CA ALA A 84 -7.29 -15.94 -8.78
C ALA A 84 -8.02 -14.88 -9.61
N LEU A 85 -8.69 -13.93 -8.96
CA LEU A 85 -9.37 -12.81 -9.62
C LEU A 85 -8.36 -11.88 -10.31
N LYS A 86 -7.27 -11.49 -9.64
CA LYS A 86 -6.18 -10.68 -10.23
C LYS A 86 -5.63 -11.37 -11.48
N MET A 87 -5.26 -12.64 -11.37
CA MET A 87 -4.70 -13.41 -12.48
C MET A 87 -5.67 -13.52 -13.65
N PHE A 88 -6.92 -13.88 -13.38
CA PHE A 88 -7.95 -13.96 -14.42
C PHE A 88 -8.05 -12.63 -15.17
N MET A 89 -8.12 -11.51 -14.45
CA MET A 89 -8.23 -10.18 -15.04
C MET A 89 -7.01 -9.82 -15.88
N ILE A 90 -5.79 -10.11 -15.41
CA ILE A 90 -4.54 -9.88 -16.16
C ILE A 90 -4.55 -10.70 -17.46
N ILE A 91 -4.75 -12.02 -17.37
CA ILE A 91 -4.70 -12.90 -18.54
C ILE A 91 -5.81 -12.52 -19.52
N GLN A 92 -7.01 -12.25 -19.01
CA GLN A 92 -8.15 -11.82 -19.83
C GLN A 92 -7.88 -10.47 -20.52
N SER A 93 -7.17 -9.54 -19.89
CA SER A 93 -6.81 -8.26 -20.52
C SER A 93 -5.86 -8.44 -21.71
N TYR A 94 -4.96 -9.43 -21.67
CA TYR A 94 -4.13 -9.79 -22.82
C TYR A 94 -4.93 -10.53 -23.90
N PHE A 95 -5.81 -11.43 -23.49
CA PHE A 95 -6.63 -12.20 -24.44
C PHE A 95 -7.63 -11.32 -25.17
N SER A 96 -8.16 -10.26 -24.54
CA SER A 96 -9.06 -9.31 -25.21
C SER A 96 -8.37 -8.59 -26.37
N GLN A 97 -7.06 -8.31 -26.29
CA GLN A 97 -6.28 -7.67 -27.37
C GLN A 97 -6.18 -8.52 -28.63
N VAL A 98 -6.42 -9.83 -28.52
CA VAL A 98 -6.45 -10.78 -29.66
C VAL A 98 -7.85 -11.34 -29.90
N ASN A 99 -8.87 -10.64 -29.41
CA ASN A 99 -10.29 -10.99 -29.58
C ASN A 99 -10.70 -12.33 -28.93
N LEU A 100 -10.06 -12.71 -27.81
CA LEU A 100 -10.31 -13.94 -27.07
C LEU A 100 -10.88 -13.68 -25.67
N LEU A 101 -11.73 -14.61 -25.22
CA LEU A 101 -12.44 -14.58 -23.94
C LEU A 101 -12.24 -15.90 -23.19
N ILE A 102 -11.76 -15.81 -21.96
CA ILE A 102 -11.56 -16.93 -21.05
C ILE A 102 -12.90 -17.25 -20.37
N LYS A 103 -13.35 -18.50 -20.50
CA LYS A 103 -14.55 -19.02 -19.83
C LYS A 103 -14.20 -19.65 -18.48
N ASP A 104 -13.10 -20.40 -18.42
CA ASP A 104 -12.48 -20.86 -17.17
C ASP A 104 -10.98 -21.10 -17.34
N VAL A 105 -10.28 -21.18 -16.21
CA VAL A 105 -8.84 -21.44 -16.12
C VAL A 105 -8.53 -22.03 -14.75
N CYS A 106 -7.65 -23.03 -14.70
CA CYS A 106 -7.18 -23.61 -13.44
C CYS A 106 -5.88 -22.95 -12.97
N PHE A 107 -5.84 -22.59 -11.69
CA PHE A 107 -4.65 -22.13 -11.00
C PHE A 107 -4.36 -23.07 -9.83
N MET A 108 -3.10 -23.50 -9.71
CA MET A 108 -2.61 -24.06 -8.46
C MET A 108 -2.08 -22.94 -7.61
N VAL A 109 -2.37 -22.95 -6.32
CA VAL A 109 -1.86 -21.98 -5.34
C VAL A 109 -1.16 -22.70 -4.19
N ASP A 110 -0.20 -22.05 -3.53
CA ASP A 110 0.36 -22.56 -2.29
C ASP A 110 -0.60 -22.37 -1.09
N LYS A 111 -0.16 -22.81 0.10
CA LYS A 111 -0.95 -22.70 1.33
C LYS A 111 -1.30 -21.26 1.73
N ASN A 112 -0.56 -20.27 1.25
CA ASN A 112 -0.83 -18.85 1.53
C ASN A 112 -1.76 -18.23 0.46
N GLY A 113 -2.09 -18.96 -0.61
CA GLY A 113 -2.84 -18.42 -1.74
C GLY A 113 -2.00 -17.52 -2.65
N GLU A 114 -0.66 -17.59 -2.58
CA GLU A 114 0.25 -16.61 -3.20
C GLU A 114 1.02 -17.15 -4.41
N LYS A 115 1.72 -18.27 -4.28
CA LYS A 115 2.51 -18.83 -5.40
C LYS A 115 1.65 -19.67 -6.29
N PHE A 116 1.66 -19.38 -7.58
CA PHE A 116 0.82 -20.10 -8.53
C PHE A 116 1.56 -20.71 -9.71
N TRP A 117 1.00 -21.83 -10.17
CA TRP A 117 1.25 -22.38 -11.49
C TRP A 117 -0.09 -22.45 -12.23
N SER A 118 -0.18 -21.80 -13.39
CA SER A 118 -1.35 -21.91 -14.27
C SER A 118 -1.10 -23.03 -15.27
N GLU A 119 -2.02 -23.98 -15.33
CA GLU A 119 -2.07 -24.92 -16.44
C GLU A 119 -2.90 -24.30 -17.56
N VAL A 120 -2.26 -23.50 -18.42
CA VAL A 120 -2.83 -23.11 -19.72
C VAL A 120 -2.65 -24.29 -20.67
N ASN A 121 -3.42 -25.35 -20.43
CA ASN A 121 -3.38 -26.57 -21.23
C ASN A 121 -4.77 -26.96 -21.75
N GLN A 122 -4.77 -27.93 -22.67
CA GLN A 122 -5.97 -28.44 -23.33
C GLN A 122 -7.00 -29.04 -22.35
N ASP A 123 -6.60 -29.38 -21.13
CA ASP A 123 -7.45 -30.04 -20.12
C ASP A 123 -8.00 -29.10 -19.05
N CYS A 124 -7.48 -27.87 -18.92
CA CYS A 124 -7.82 -26.99 -17.79
C CYS A 124 -8.35 -25.59 -18.15
N MET A 125 -8.36 -25.20 -19.44
CA MET A 125 -8.83 -23.88 -19.86
C MET A 125 -9.85 -23.95 -21.00
N ARG A 126 -10.91 -23.15 -20.93
CA ARG A 126 -11.88 -22.93 -22.03
C ARG A 126 -11.83 -21.47 -22.47
N ILE A 127 -11.79 -21.27 -23.78
CA ILE A 127 -11.66 -19.95 -24.42
C ILE A 127 -12.71 -19.83 -25.51
N THR A 128 -13.18 -18.63 -25.82
CA THR A 128 -13.98 -18.35 -27.02
C THR A 128 -13.49 -17.08 -27.70
N ALA A 129 -13.91 -16.83 -28.94
CA ALA A 129 -13.73 -15.52 -29.57
C ALA A 129 -14.81 -14.56 -29.07
N ILE A 130 -14.49 -13.26 -28.99
CA ILE A 130 -15.42 -12.21 -28.56
C ILE A 130 -16.49 -11.91 -29.64
N ASP A 131 -16.12 -11.95 -30.93
CA ASP A 131 -17.01 -11.52 -32.03
C ASP A 131 -17.80 -12.62 -32.74
N SER A 132 -18.08 -13.77 -32.13
CA SER A 132 -18.80 -14.80 -32.88
C SER A 132 -19.78 -15.64 -32.07
N ASN A 133 -21.02 -15.71 -32.60
CA ASN A 133 -21.99 -16.81 -32.47
C ASN A 133 -21.43 -18.20 -32.91
N GLN A 134 -20.11 -18.33 -33.03
CA GLN A 134 -19.41 -19.53 -33.40
C GLN A 134 -18.46 -19.83 -32.25
N ASN A 135 -18.75 -20.89 -31.49
CA ASN A 135 -17.94 -21.39 -30.39
C ASN A 135 -16.60 -22.00 -30.88
N LYS A 136 -15.86 -21.25 -31.70
CA LYS A 136 -14.71 -21.69 -32.50
C LYS A 136 -13.56 -22.22 -31.64
N PHE A 137 -13.42 -21.66 -30.44
CA PHE A 137 -12.40 -22.04 -29.45
C PHE A 137 -12.93 -22.79 -28.21
N ASP A 138 -14.24 -23.06 -28.16
CA ASP A 138 -14.86 -23.70 -27.00
C ASP A 138 -14.46 -25.18 -26.92
N LYS A 139 -13.66 -25.50 -25.91
CA LYS A 139 -13.14 -26.84 -25.67
C LYS A 139 -14.23 -27.85 -25.31
N ASP A 140 -15.33 -27.46 -24.66
CA ASP A 140 -16.40 -28.42 -24.37
C ASP A 140 -17.07 -28.86 -25.68
N ILE A 141 -17.14 -27.98 -26.67
CA ILE A 141 -17.54 -28.34 -28.04
C ILE A 141 -16.45 -29.14 -28.76
N TRP A 142 -15.17 -28.94 -28.43
CA TRP A 142 -14.09 -29.78 -28.96
C TRP A 142 -14.12 -31.22 -28.44
N ARG A 143 -14.73 -31.48 -27.27
CA ARG A 143 -14.85 -32.82 -26.67
C ARG A 143 -16.26 -33.43 -26.78
N ALA A 144 -17.32 -32.62 -26.78
CA ALA A 144 -18.72 -33.07 -26.75
C ALA A 144 -19.24 -33.59 -28.09
N GLY A 145 -18.59 -33.28 -29.22
CA GLY A 145 -18.74 -34.07 -30.43
C GLY A 145 -17.82 -35.27 -30.31
N GLY A 146 -18.34 -36.45 -29.99
CA GLY A 146 -17.61 -37.70 -29.71
C GLY A 146 -16.71 -38.28 -30.82
N SER A 147 -16.14 -37.42 -31.67
CA SER A 147 -15.26 -37.76 -32.79
C SER A 147 -14.51 -36.51 -33.32
N ALA A 148 -14.08 -35.58 -32.47
CA ALA A 148 -13.06 -34.62 -32.92
C ALA A 148 -11.75 -35.39 -33.14
N SER A 149 -11.33 -35.54 -34.39
CA SER A 149 -10.08 -36.25 -34.68
C SER A 149 -8.91 -35.53 -33.99
N ARG A 150 -7.87 -36.29 -33.59
CA ARG A 150 -6.66 -35.74 -32.98
C ARG A 150 -6.12 -34.55 -33.78
N GLU A 151 -6.22 -34.62 -35.11
CA GLU A 151 -5.79 -33.59 -36.05
C GLU A 151 -6.59 -32.28 -35.90
N GLN A 152 -7.91 -32.33 -35.67
CA GLN A 152 -8.72 -31.12 -35.50
C GLN A 152 -8.39 -30.39 -34.19
N ILE A 153 -8.15 -31.14 -33.11
CA ILE A 153 -7.71 -30.58 -31.82
C ILE A 153 -6.33 -29.92 -31.99
N LEU A 154 -5.39 -30.62 -32.65
CA LEU A 154 -4.06 -30.09 -32.93
C LEU A 154 -4.10 -28.84 -33.81
N GLN A 155 -4.92 -28.82 -34.85
CA GLN A 155 -5.06 -27.66 -35.74
C GLN A 155 -5.56 -26.42 -34.99
N LYS A 156 -6.60 -26.56 -34.17
CA LYS A 156 -7.12 -25.44 -33.37
C LYS A 156 -6.12 -24.98 -32.31
N TRP A 157 -5.40 -25.90 -31.69
CA TRP A 157 -4.34 -25.58 -30.73
C TRP A 157 -3.16 -24.84 -31.38
N ASN A 158 -2.71 -25.29 -32.55
CA ASN A 158 -1.68 -24.61 -33.32
C ASN A 158 -2.14 -23.20 -33.74
N ALA A 159 -3.41 -23.05 -34.13
CA ALA A 159 -3.98 -21.74 -34.44
C ALA A 159 -3.99 -20.81 -33.21
N PHE A 160 -4.44 -21.30 -32.05
CA PHE A 160 -4.44 -20.55 -30.81
C PHE A 160 -3.01 -20.14 -30.38
N ASN A 161 -2.06 -21.09 -30.36
CA ASN A 161 -0.67 -20.81 -30.02
C ASN A 161 -0.05 -19.81 -30.98
N ARG A 162 -0.33 -19.91 -32.27
CA ARG A 162 0.16 -18.95 -33.26
C ARG A 162 -0.33 -17.53 -32.96
N ILE A 163 -1.62 -17.36 -32.67
CA ILE A 163 -2.19 -16.04 -32.30
C ILE A 163 -1.47 -15.47 -31.07
N LEU A 164 -1.32 -16.27 -30.02
CA LEU A 164 -0.64 -15.83 -28.80
C LEU A 164 0.84 -15.54 -29.02
N ILE A 165 1.56 -16.40 -29.75
CA ILE A 165 2.98 -16.21 -30.06
C ILE A 165 3.17 -14.94 -30.89
N GLU A 166 2.37 -14.74 -31.95
CA GLU A 166 2.45 -13.53 -32.78
C GLU A 166 2.20 -12.26 -31.97
N TYR A 167 1.25 -12.32 -31.02
CA TYR A 167 0.97 -11.21 -30.11
C TYR A 167 2.12 -10.96 -29.13
N PHE A 168 2.59 -11.98 -28.42
CA PHE A 168 3.64 -11.83 -27.40
C PHE A 168 5.04 -11.59 -27.98
N MET A 169 5.28 -11.94 -29.24
CA MET A 169 6.48 -11.50 -29.98
C MET A 169 6.51 -9.98 -30.20
N LYS A 170 5.34 -9.34 -30.25
CA LYS A 170 5.19 -7.89 -30.45
C LYS A 170 4.92 -7.13 -29.14
N ASN A 171 4.42 -7.83 -28.12
CA ASN A 171 4.00 -7.26 -26.85
C ASN A 171 4.65 -8.03 -25.69
N LYS A 172 5.50 -7.35 -24.92
CA LYS A 172 6.23 -7.98 -23.83
C LYS A 172 5.28 -8.35 -22.69
N PHE A 173 5.14 -9.64 -22.40
CA PHE A 173 4.50 -10.15 -21.20
C PHE A 173 5.55 -10.33 -20.10
N HIS A 174 5.40 -9.66 -18.96
CA HIS A 174 6.26 -9.93 -17.82
C HIS A 174 5.51 -10.86 -16.87
N GLN A 175 5.98 -12.11 -16.76
CA GLN A 175 5.37 -13.11 -15.87
C GLN A 175 5.22 -12.61 -14.41
N THR A 176 6.11 -11.71 -13.99
CA THR A 176 6.07 -11.04 -12.70
C THR A 176 4.86 -10.14 -12.49
N GLU A 177 4.15 -9.72 -13.54
CA GLU A 177 2.88 -8.99 -13.43
C GLU A 177 1.79 -9.84 -12.77
N LEU A 178 1.84 -11.17 -12.93
CA LEU A 178 0.96 -12.08 -12.21
C LEU A 178 1.26 -12.11 -10.71
N LEU A 179 2.53 -11.88 -10.33
CA LEU A 179 2.99 -11.90 -8.94
C LEU A 179 2.84 -10.53 -8.26
N THR A 180 3.19 -9.48 -8.97
CA THR A 180 3.19 -8.09 -8.53
C THR A 180 2.15 -7.34 -9.35
N TYR A 181 0.89 -7.57 -9.02
CA TYR A 181 -0.23 -6.98 -9.72
C TYR A 181 -0.19 -5.45 -9.68
N ASN A 182 -0.23 -4.81 -10.84
CA ASN A 182 -0.48 -3.38 -10.98
C ASN A 182 -1.88 -3.19 -11.59
N SER A 183 -2.82 -2.62 -10.83
CA SER A 183 -4.20 -2.43 -11.29
C SER A 183 -4.32 -1.41 -12.43
N TYR A 184 -3.44 -0.41 -12.49
CA TYR A 184 -3.55 0.71 -13.41
C TYR A 184 -3.45 0.28 -14.88
N PHE A 185 -2.47 -0.55 -15.24
CA PHE A 185 -2.29 -1.00 -16.65
C PHE A 185 -3.50 -1.73 -17.21
N TYR A 186 -4.24 -2.40 -16.34
CA TYR A 186 -5.41 -3.17 -16.75
C TYR A 186 -6.71 -2.45 -16.43
N THR A 187 -6.69 -1.25 -15.84
CA THR A 187 -7.90 -0.60 -15.35
C THR A 187 -8.92 -0.40 -16.46
N ASP A 188 -8.51 0.19 -17.59
CA ASP A 188 -9.43 0.44 -18.71
C ASP A 188 -9.96 -0.85 -19.33
N GLU A 189 -9.08 -1.84 -19.53
CA GLU A 189 -9.45 -3.14 -20.09
C GLU A 189 -10.35 -3.92 -19.13
N ILE A 190 -10.06 -3.92 -17.83
CA ILE A 190 -10.90 -4.53 -16.80
C ILE A 190 -12.24 -3.82 -16.70
N GLU A 191 -12.29 -2.49 -16.76
CA GLU A 191 -13.56 -1.75 -16.78
C GLU A 191 -14.40 -2.10 -18.01
N LYS A 192 -13.78 -2.30 -19.18
CA LYS A 192 -14.49 -2.83 -20.37
C LYS A 192 -14.97 -4.26 -20.14
N LEU A 193 -14.14 -5.12 -19.54
CA LEU A 193 -14.49 -6.51 -19.23
C LEU A 193 -15.64 -6.62 -18.22
N LEU A 194 -15.65 -5.78 -17.17
CA LEU A 194 -16.73 -5.69 -16.19
C LEU A 194 -18.07 -5.28 -16.82
N LYS A 195 -18.03 -4.52 -17.90
CA LYS A 195 -19.22 -4.11 -18.68
C LYS A 195 -19.57 -5.09 -19.80
N ASN A 196 -18.74 -6.11 -20.06
CA ASN A 196 -18.95 -7.05 -21.16
C ASN A 196 -20.06 -8.05 -20.83
N THR A 197 -21.18 -7.96 -21.54
CA THR A 197 -22.37 -8.81 -21.32
C THR A 197 -22.16 -10.30 -21.65
N GLN A 198 -21.09 -10.64 -22.38
CA GLN A 198 -20.70 -12.03 -22.65
C GLN A 198 -19.97 -12.69 -21.46
N LEU A 199 -19.52 -11.89 -20.49
CA LEU A 199 -18.97 -12.32 -19.20
C LEU A 199 -19.97 -12.04 -18.09
N ARG A 200 -20.58 -13.09 -17.55
CA ARG A 200 -21.31 -13.08 -16.29
C ARG A 200 -20.31 -13.08 -15.14
N ILE A 201 -19.80 -11.89 -14.79
CA ILE A 201 -18.98 -11.70 -13.59
C ILE A 201 -19.94 -11.53 -12.39
N PRO A 202 -19.96 -12.47 -11.42
CA PRO A 202 -20.83 -12.39 -10.24
C PRO A 202 -20.62 -11.09 -9.45
N THR A 203 -21.69 -10.51 -8.89
CA THR A 203 -21.64 -9.24 -8.13
C THR A 203 -20.62 -9.29 -7.00
N ASN A 204 -20.51 -10.39 -6.28
CA ASN A 204 -19.51 -10.57 -5.22
C ASN A 204 -18.06 -10.54 -5.74
N LEU A 205 -17.79 -10.95 -6.98
CA LEU A 205 -16.47 -10.80 -7.60
C LEU A 205 -16.23 -9.39 -8.13
N GLN A 206 -17.28 -8.69 -8.58
CA GLN A 206 -17.19 -7.27 -8.92
C GLN A 206 -16.87 -6.43 -7.67
N GLU A 207 -17.54 -6.71 -6.55
CA GLU A 207 -17.26 -6.10 -5.24
C GLU A 207 -15.86 -6.47 -4.72
N LEU A 208 -15.45 -7.73 -4.91
CA LEU A 208 -14.09 -8.17 -4.57
C LEU A 208 -13.04 -7.42 -5.40
N TRP A 209 -13.30 -7.19 -6.69
CA TRP A 209 -12.44 -6.39 -7.55
C TRP A 209 -12.37 -4.93 -7.08
N LEU A 210 -13.50 -4.31 -6.77
CA LEU A 210 -13.55 -2.94 -6.24
C LEU A 210 -12.77 -2.82 -4.92
N THR A 211 -12.81 -3.84 -4.07
CA THR A 211 -11.99 -3.90 -2.85
C THR A 211 -10.51 -4.14 -3.12
N ILE A 212 -10.11 -4.81 -4.21
CA ILE A 212 -8.69 -4.95 -4.61
C ILE A 212 -8.15 -3.64 -5.17
N ARG A 213 -8.95 -2.91 -5.95
CA ARG A 213 -8.55 -1.64 -6.58
C ARG A 213 -8.26 -0.53 -5.54
N GLY A 214 -8.85 -0.62 -4.35
CA GLY A 214 -8.87 0.48 -3.36
C GLY A 214 -8.13 0.26 -2.04
N LYS A 215 -7.38 -0.84 -1.83
CA LYS A 215 -6.93 -1.23 -0.49
C LYS A 215 -5.53 -0.82 -0.04
N ASN A 216 -4.72 -0.22 -0.91
CA ASN A 216 -3.47 0.36 -0.44
C ASN A 216 -3.78 1.77 0.08
N PRO A 217 -3.46 2.10 1.34
CA PRO A 217 -3.67 3.43 1.87
C PRO A 217 -2.97 4.42 0.95
N ARG A 218 -3.77 5.26 0.28
CA ARG A 218 -3.26 6.25 -0.65
C ARG A 218 -2.68 7.39 0.17
N SER A 219 -1.37 7.55 0.11
CA SER A 219 -0.66 8.63 0.78
C SER A 219 0.30 9.32 -0.17
N VAL A 220 0.74 10.51 0.20
CA VAL A 220 1.84 11.24 -0.46
C VAL A 220 2.83 11.70 0.59
N LEU A 221 4.10 11.84 0.20
CA LEU A 221 5.10 12.57 0.98
C LEU A 221 5.30 13.93 0.30
N VAL A 222 4.87 15.01 0.95
CA VAL A 222 5.07 16.36 0.39
C VAL A 222 6.45 16.89 0.73
N THR A 223 7.06 17.65 -0.17
CA THR A 223 8.45 18.10 -0.05
C THR A 223 8.58 19.61 -0.21
N MET A 224 9.43 20.20 0.63
CA MET A 224 9.90 21.58 0.55
C MET A 224 11.42 21.59 0.58
N ASP A 225 12.05 22.20 -0.43
CA ASP A 225 13.49 22.43 -0.41
C ASP A 225 13.79 23.78 0.23
N MET A 226 14.84 23.86 1.04
CA MET A 226 15.25 25.06 1.75
C MET A 226 16.67 25.45 1.36
N PHE A 227 16.89 26.72 1.02
CA PHE A 227 18.21 27.30 0.75
C PHE A 227 18.30 28.70 1.35
N ASN A 228 19.37 28.99 2.09
CA ASN A 228 19.60 30.26 2.80
C ASN A 228 18.42 30.71 3.70
N GLY A 229 17.70 29.75 4.27
CA GLY A 229 16.53 29.97 5.12
C GLY A 229 15.24 30.29 4.36
N GLN A 230 15.23 30.16 3.03
CA GLN A 230 14.08 30.40 2.19
C GLN A 230 13.62 29.11 1.49
N PRO A 231 12.32 28.92 1.28
CA PRO A 231 11.79 27.81 0.51
C PRO A 231 11.99 28.04 -0.99
N VAL A 232 12.55 27.04 -1.67
CA VAL A 232 13.00 27.15 -3.06
C VAL A 232 12.60 25.95 -3.90
N LEU A 233 12.69 26.09 -5.21
CA LEU A 233 12.63 24.99 -6.17
C LEU A 233 14.01 24.75 -6.77
N VAL A 234 14.32 23.46 -6.93
CA VAL A 234 15.54 22.99 -7.59
C VAL A 234 15.19 22.46 -8.98
N LYS A 235 16.02 22.79 -9.96
CA LYS A 235 16.02 22.17 -11.29
C LYS A 235 17.44 21.76 -11.64
N SER A 236 17.64 20.49 -12.00
CA SER A 236 18.96 19.96 -12.37
C SER A 236 20.05 20.25 -11.31
N SER A 237 19.73 20.02 -10.04
CA SER A 237 20.62 20.28 -8.88
C SER A 237 21.02 21.76 -8.68
N GLN A 238 20.30 22.71 -9.27
CA GLN A 238 20.49 24.15 -9.07
C GLN A 238 19.21 24.80 -8.53
N VAL A 239 19.36 25.72 -7.58
CA VAL A 239 18.27 26.56 -7.09
C VAL A 239 17.82 27.48 -8.22
N CYS A 240 16.55 27.38 -8.62
CA CYS A 240 16.04 28.13 -9.77
C CYS A 240 14.99 29.19 -9.40
N GLU A 241 14.25 28.99 -8.31
CA GLU A 241 13.10 29.83 -7.97
C GLU A 241 12.89 29.84 -6.46
N VAL A 242 12.61 31.02 -5.89
CA VAL A 242 12.10 31.17 -4.52
C VAL A 242 10.58 31.16 -4.60
N HIS A 243 9.90 30.40 -3.76
CA HIS A 243 8.44 30.37 -3.70
C HIS A 243 7.93 30.84 -2.35
N SER A 244 6.60 30.96 -2.18
CA SER A 244 5.98 31.36 -0.91
C SER A 244 6.56 32.68 -0.36
N ASP A 245 6.89 33.61 -1.26
CA ASP A 245 7.53 34.90 -0.97
C ASP A 245 8.84 34.80 -0.17
N GLY A 246 9.50 33.64 -0.17
CA GLY A 246 10.69 33.39 0.66
C GLY A 246 10.38 33.07 2.13
N GLU A 247 9.11 32.99 2.49
CA GLU A 247 8.64 32.78 3.86
C GLU A 247 8.24 31.31 4.08
N TYR A 248 9.07 30.56 4.82
CA TYR A 248 8.79 29.16 5.16
C TYR A 248 7.48 28.99 5.95
N GLY A 249 7.01 30.03 6.65
CA GLY A 249 5.71 30.02 7.34
C GLY A 249 4.53 29.86 6.38
N GLN A 250 4.55 30.56 5.24
CA GLN A 250 3.53 30.44 4.21
C GLN A 250 3.60 29.05 3.53
N ALA A 251 4.81 28.56 3.28
CA ALA A 251 5.02 27.22 2.74
C ALA A 251 4.45 26.14 3.68
N MET A 252 4.68 26.29 4.99
CA MET A 252 4.13 25.38 6.01
C MET A 252 2.61 25.51 6.17
N GLU A 253 2.01 26.68 6.01
CA GLU A 253 0.55 26.82 6.01
C GLU A 253 -0.10 25.94 4.93
N LYS A 254 0.56 25.84 3.77
CA LYS A 254 0.16 24.98 2.66
C LYS A 254 0.41 23.49 2.96
N LEU A 255 1.60 23.12 3.42
CA LEU A 255 1.97 21.70 3.58
C LEU A 255 1.48 21.03 4.87
N SER A 256 1.31 21.78 5.97
CA SER A 256 0.96 21.23 7.30
C SER A 256 -0.38 20.50 7.35
N ILE A 257 -1.21 20.61 6.31
CA ILE A 257 -2.40 19.78 6.14
C ILE A 257 -2.06 18.29 5.99
N PHE A 258 -0.89 17.95 5.45
CA PHE A 258 -0.42 16.59 5.33
C PHE A 258 0.29 16.16 6.62
N PRO A 259 0.18 14.88 7.01
CA PRO A 259 0.78 14.39 8.24
C PRO A 259 2.31 14.39 8.19
N ASP A 260 2.89 13.90 7.09
CA ASP A 260 4.33 13.78 6.92
C ASP A 260 4.85 14.76 5.87
N ILE A 261 5.90 15.50 6.21
CA ILE A 261 6.53 16.50 5.33
C ILE A 261 8.03 16.23 5.28
N LEU A 262 8.59 16.11 4.08
CA LEU A 262 10.03 16.11 3.86
C LEU A 262 10.52 17.56 3.67
N ILE A 263 11.51 17.97 4.45
CA ILE A 263 12.24 19.22 4.25
C ILE A 263 13.69 18.91 3.90
N VAL A 264 14.18 19.43 2.79
CA VAL A 264 15.55 19.21 2.32
C VAL A 264 16.41 20.44 2.59
N ASP A 265 17.48 20.27 3.36
CA ASP A 265 18.51 21.30 3.58
C ASP A 265 19.49 21.31 2.40
N LEU A 266 19.30 22.24 1.45
CA LEU A 266 20.16 22.33 0.27
C LEU A 266 21.54 22.90 0.57
N ASN A 267 21.68 23.81 1.54
CA ASN A 267 23.01 24.28 1.98
C ASN A 267 23.84 23.08 2.46
N GLY A 268 23.26 22.27 3.35
CA GLY A 268 23.86 21.02 3.77
C GLY A 268 24.14 20.07 2.60
N ALA A 269 23.20 19.90 1.68
CA ALA A 269 23.36 19.02 0.52
C ALA A 269 24.53 19.45 -0.39
N PHE A 270 24.70 20.75 -0.61
CA PHE A 270 25.81 21.33 -1.39
C PHE A 270 27.14 21.37 -0.63
N GLY A 271 27.14 20.98 0.66
CA GLY A 271 28.36 20.90 1.47
C GLY A 271 28.73 22.21 2.15
N GLU A 272 27.81 23.17 2.19
CA GLU A 272 27.99 24.40 2.95
C GLU A 272 27.86 24.15 4.44
N THR A 273 28.53 24.99 5.24
CA THR A 273 28.55 24.90 6.70
C THR A 273 27.46 25.74 7.37
N ASP A 274 26.67 26.50 6.61
CA ASP A 274 25.54 27.25 7.14
C ASP A 274 24.48 26.29 7.70
N THR A 275 24.10 26.51 8.96
CA THR A 275 23.13 25.68 9.70
C THR A 275 21.76 26.35 9.81
N LYS A 276 21.54 27.52 9.19
CA LYS A 276 20.28 28.27 9.26
C LYS A 276 19.06 27.41 8.93
N ASN A 277 19.13 26.63 7.84
CA ASN A 277 18.06 25.70 7.48
C ASN A 277 17.82 24.63 8.53
N ARG A 278 18.90 24.01 9.06
CA ARG A 278 18.78 23.00 10.12
C ARG A 278 18.07 23.56 11.35
N GLN A 279 18.40 24.78 11.77
CA GLN A 279 17.73 25.41 12.92
C GLN A 279 16.23 25.65 12.66
N ILE A 280 15.87 26.08 11.45
CA ILE A 280 14.46 26.22 11.03
C ILE A 280 13.77 24.85 11.08
N ILE A 281 14.38 23.81 10.50
CA ILE A 281 13.84 22.45 10.46
C ILE A 281 13.62 21.90 11.87
N LYS A 282 14.57 22.08 12.79
CA LYS A 282 14.43 21.68 14.20
C LYS A 282 13.23 22.35 14.87
N LYS A 283 13.03 23.65 14.63
CA LYS A 283 11.87 24.39 15.16
C LYS A 283 10.55 23.88 14.59
N LEU A 284 10.51 23.53 13.30
CA LEU A 284 9.31 22.98 12.65
C LEU A 284 8.99 21.56 13.14
N ALA A 285 10.01 20.73 13.36
CA ALA A 285 9.88 19.36 13.84
C ALA A 285 9.26 19.24 15.25
N GLN A 286 9.31 20.30 16.06
CA GLN A 286 8.62 20.35 17.36
C GLN A 286 7.09 20.42 17.25
N LYS A 287 6.56 20.76 16.06
CA LYS A 287 5.13 20.99 15.83
C LYS A 287 4.52 20.09 14.74
N HIS A 288 5.35 19.56 13.85
CA HIS A 288 4.93 18.78 12.69
C HIS A 288 5.81 17.54 12.55
N HIS A 289 5.28 16.48 11.93
CA HIS A 289 6.12 15.31 11.62
C HIS A 289 7.00 15.61 10.41
N ILE A 290 8.23 15.99 10.70
CA ILE A 290 9.21 16.35 9.68
C ILE A 290 10.16 15.19 9.42
N TYR A 291 10.32 14.85 8.14
CA TYR A 291 11.44 14.09 7.63
C TYR A 291 12.49 15.10 7.15
N MET A 292 13.76 14.87 7.43
CA MET A 292 14.82 15.79 7.04
C MET A 292 15.81 15.09 6.12
N GLY A 293 16.09 15.72 4.97
CA GLY A 293 17.16 15.33 4.06
C GLY A 293 18.17 16.46 3.85
N GLY A 294 19.28 16.15 3.20
CA GLY A 294 20.31 17.14 2.84
C GLY A 294 21.41 17.29 3.90
N GLY A 295 22.65 16.96 3.53
CA GLY A 295 23.84 17.25 4.33
C GLY A 295 24.08 16.39 5.57
N LEU A 296 23.33 15.31 5.78
CA LEU A 296 23.58 14.33 6.84
C LEU A 296 24.75 13.41 6.44
N ARG A 297 25.97 13.71 6.89
CA ARG A 297 27.21 13.00 6.50
C ARG A 297 27.86 12.23 7.64
N SER A 298 27.36 12.38 8.86
CA SER A 298 27.89 11.72 10.05
C SER A 298 26.76 11.26 10.99
N LEU A 299 27.09 10.33 11.89
CA LEU A 299 26.14 9.91 12.92
C LEU A 299 25.75 11.09 13.83
N THR A 300 26.70 11.99 14.12
CA THR A 300 26.47 13.19 14.90
C THR A 300 25.43 14.11 14.25
N ASP A 301 25.48 14.30 12.92
CA ASP A 301 24.47 15.09 12.20
C ASP A 301 23.06 14.47 12.37
N VAL A 302 22.98 13.14 12.23
CA VAL A 302 21.71 12.42 12.34
C VAL A 302 21.16 12.51 13.76
N GLU A 303 21.98 12.25 14.78
CA GLU A 303 21.58 12.35 16.17
C GLU A 303 21.10 13.75 16.55
N ASP A 304 21.79 14.79 16.10
CA ASP A 304 21.43 16.19 16.35
C ASP A 304 20.02 16.53 15.82
N MET A 305 19.69 16.03 14.62
CA MET A 305 18.36 16.20 14.05
C MET A 305 17.31 15.36 14.77
N LEU A 306 17.58 14.08 15.05
CA LEU A 306 16.64 13.18 15.73
C LEU A 306 16.31 13.64 17.16
N LYS A 307 17.28 14.21 17.89
CA LYS A 307 17.08 14.83 19.22
C LYS A 307 16.12 16.03 19.18
N SER A 308 15.93 16.62 18.00
CA SER A 308 15.06 17.78 17.79
C SER A 308 13.66 17.41 17.29
N SER A 309 13.19 16.18 17.58
CA SER A 309 11.88 15.65 17.15
C SER A 309 11.73 15.36 15.65
N VAL A 310 12.80 15.46 14.85
CA VAL A 310 12.77 14.99 13.44
C VAL A 310 12.39 13.52 13.43
N ARG A 311 11.35 13.16 12.68
CA ARG A 311 10.80 11.80 12.70
C ARG A 311 11.65 10.83 11.91
N ARG A 312 12.17 11.24 10.75
CA ARG A 312 13.06 10.42 9.93
C ARG A 312 14.17 11.24 9.29
N CYS A 313 15.33 10.63 9.14
CA CYS A 313 16.45 11.16 8.38
C CYS A 313 16.52 10.49 7.01
N VAL A 314 16.58 11.31 5.96
CA VAL A 314 16.77 10.89 4.57
C VAL A 314 18.25 11.04 4.24
N VAL A 315 18.91 9.90 3.99
CA VAL A 315 20.36 9.84 3.75
C VAL A 315 20.61 9.26 2.37
N ALA A 316 21.56 9.83 1.64
CA ALA A 316 21.95 9.34 0.32
C ALA A 316 22.58 7.94 0.39
N SER A 317 22.37 7.13 -0.62
CA SER A 317 22.87 5.75 -0.71
C SER A 317 24.40 5.60 -0.87
N ALA A 318 25.16 6.69 -0.72
CA ALA A 318 26.61 6.70 -0.91
C ALA A 318 27.39 6.19 0.31
N ASP A 319 26.82 6.27 1.51
CA ASP A 319 27.52 5.97 2.77
C ASP A 319 26.89 4.79 3.53
N ASP A 320 27.35 3.57 3.20
CA ASP A 320 26.85 2.34 3.83
C ASP A 320 27.24 2.25 5.32
N VAL A 321 28.35 2.88 5.72
CA VAL A 321 28.82 2.89 7.11
C VAL A 321 27.92 3.75 7.99
N LEU A 322 27.50 4.91 7.49
CA LEU A 322 26.51 5.73 8.18
C LEU A 322 25.16 5.02 8.25
N ILE A 323 24.70 4.44 7.13
CA ILE A 323 23.40 3.76 7.04
C ILE A 323 23.27 2.62 8.07
N THR A 324 24.33 1.85 8.33
CA THR A 324 24.29 0.75 9.31
C THR A 324 24.07 1.24 10.74
N LYS A 325 24.48 2.47 11.06
CA LYS A 325 24.41 3.05 12.42
C LYS A 325 23.09 3.74 12.74
N ILE A 326 22.24 4.01 11.75
CA ILE A 326 20.96 4.71 11.94
C ILE A 326 19.85 3.69 12.22
N PRO A 327 19.02 3.89 13.26
CA PRO A 327 17.83 3.05 13.51
C PRO A 327 16.91 3.01 12.28
N LYS A 328 16.54 1.81 11.82
CA LYS A 328 15.91 1.61 10.50
C LYS A 328 14.52 2.22 10.40
N GLU A 329 13.78 2.27 11.49
CA GLU A 329 12.47 2.93 11.60
C GLU A 329 12.55 4.47 11.49
N ARG A 330 13.74 5.03 11.74
CA ARG A 330 14.06 6.46 11.62
C ARG A 330 14.79 6.79 10.31
N LEU A 331 15.04 5.82 9.44
CA LEU A 331 15.83 5.99 8.22
C LEU A 331 14.98 5.91 6.95
N VAL A 332 15.29 6.77 5.98
CA VAL A 332 14.96 6.59 4.57
C VAL A 332 16.26 6.69 3.77
N VAL A 333 16.54 5.72 2.90
CA VAL A 333 17.71 5.79 2.02
C VAL A 333 17.29 6.34 0.66
N GLU A 334 17.84 7.49 0.27
CA GLU A 334 17.62 8.09 -1.05
C GLU A 334 18.59 7.51 -2.08
N ILE A 335 18.05 7.08 -3.22
CA ILE A 335 18.78 6.52 -4.35
C ILE A 335 18.38 7.32 -5.58
N SER A 336 19.34 8.04 -6.17
CA SER A 336 19.14 8.69 -7.48
C SER A 336 19.54 7.75 -8.60
N THR A 337 18.78 7.71 -9.69
CA THR A 337 19.08 6.84 -10.84
C THR A 337 18.85 7.52 -12.19
N ASN A 338 19.60 7.09 -13.19
CA ASN A 338 19.49 7.53 -14.59
C ASN A 338 18.59 6.60 -15.43
N GLU A 339 18.48 6.85 -16.73
CA GLU A 339 17.68 6.04 -17.67
C GLU A 339 18.19 4.60 -17.82
N GLN A 340 19.47 4.36 -17.54
CA GLN A 340 20.11 3.04 -17.59
C GLN A 340 19.96 2.26 -16.28
N ASN A 341 19.19 2.77 -15.31
CA ASN A 341 19.04 2.21 -13.97
C ASN A 341 20.37 2.14 -13.18
N GLU A 342 21.32 3.01 -13.47
CA GLU A 342 22.57 3.13 -12.71
C GLU A 342 22.41 4.15 -11.58
N VAL A 343 23.08 3.93 -10.45
CA VAL A 343 23.00 4.78 -9.27
C VAL A 343 23.92 5.99 -9.39
N LEU A 344 23.36 7.17 -9.10
CA LEU A 344 24.05 8.44 -9.06
C LEU A 344 24.28 8.88 -7.61
N ILE A 345 25.49 9.34 -7.30
CA ILE A 345 25.90 9.84 -5.97
C ILE A 345 26.47 11.26 -6.06
N HIS A 346 26.86 11.83 -4.92
CA HIS A 346 27.44 13.19 -4.80
C HIS A 346 26.59 14.27 -5.49
N GLY A 347 25.32 14.41 -5.08
CA GLY A 347 24.41 15.39 -5.68
C GLY A 347 24.10 15.12 -7.16
N ARG A 348 24.18 13.84 -7.55
CA ARG A 348 23.92 13.32 -8.90
C ARG A 348 25.01 13.63 -9.93
N GLN A 349 26.19 14.04 -9.47
CA GLN A 349 27.32 14.39 -10.33
C GLN A 349 28.17 13.18 -10.71
N THR A 350 28.12 12.11 -9.93
CA THR A 350 28.95 10.91 -10.14
C THR A 350 28.08 9.71 -10.41
N ASN A 351 28.25 9.10 -11.59
CA ASN A 351 27.67 7.81 -11.92
C ASN A 351 28.56 6.70 -11.34
N THR A 352 27.97 5.83 -10.54
CA THR A 352 28.68 4.68 -9.94
C THR A 352 28.81 3.50 -10.90
N HIS A 353 28.03 3.51 -12.00
CA HIS A 353 27.81 2.37 -12.90
C HIS A 353 27.23 1.13 -12.21
N VAL A 354 26.83 1.25 -10.94
CA VAL A 354 26.17 0.19 -10.20
C VAL A 354 24.69 0.21 -10.53
N ASN A 355 24.15 -0.92 -10.97
CA ASN A 355 22.72 -1.06 -11.18
C ASN A 355 21.96 -0.87 -9.85
N ILE A 356 20.86 -0.12 -9.89
CA ILE A 356 20.01 0.19 -8.73
C ILE A 356 19.49 -1.05 -8.01
N ILE A 357 19.16 -2.15 -8.70
CA ILE A 357 18.70 -3.39 -8.05
C ILE A 357 19.83 -4.01 -7.24
N THR A 358 21.07 -4.00 -7.76
CA THR A 358 22.24 -4.44 -7.01
C THR A 358 22.42 -3.60 -5.75
N LYS A 359 22.29 -2.27 -5.84
CA LYS A 359 22.38 -1.40 -4.67
C LYS A 359 21.26 -1.65 -3.65
N ILE A 360 20.02 -1.82 -4.11
CA ILE A 360 18.88 -2.15 -3.22
C ILE A 360 19.12 -3.47 -2.50
N ASN A 361 19.65 -4.49 -3.18
CA ASN A 361 19.97 -5.78 -2.54
C ASN A 361 21.05 -5.63 -1.46
N GLN A 362 22.07 -4.79 -1.68
CA GLN A 362 23.07 -4.47 -0.66
C GLN A 362 22.43 -3.75 0.55
N LEU A 363 21.53 -2.80 0.30
CA LEU A 363 20.81 -2.09 1.35
C LEU A 363 19.91 -3.02 2.18
N ILE A 364 19.27 -4.01 1.54
CA ILE A 364 18.47 -5.04 2.22
C ILE A 364 19.35 -5.88 3.16
N GLN A 365 20.57 -6.25 2.74
CA GLN A 365 21.50 -7.03 3.57
C GLN A 365 21.85 -6.31 4.88
N ILE A 366 21.86 -4.97 4.89
CA ILE A 366 22.10 -4.15 6.08
C ILE A 366 20.79 -3.67 6.74
N GLY A 367 19.66 -4.32 6.44
CA GLY A 367 18.38 -4.13 7.12
C GLY A 367 17.56 -2.92 6.69
N VAL A 368 17.90 -2.24 5.58
CA VAL A 368 17.09 -1.14 5.05
C VAL A 368 15.77 -1.69 4.51
N ASN A 369 14.67 -1.05 4.90
CA ASN A 369 13.32 -1.42 4.47
C ASN A 369 12.48 -0.23 3.96
N VAL A 370 13.03 0.98 3.97
CA VAL A 370 12.40 2.18 3.38
C VAL A 370 13.41 2.91 2.50
N ILE A 371 13.04 3.12 1.25
CA ILE A 371 13.87 3.82 0.26
C ILE A 371 13.09 4.94 -0.40
N SER A 372 13.80 5.96 -0.90
CA SER A 372 13.28 6.95 -1.85
C SER A 372 14.07 6.84 -3.15
N ILE A 373 13.38 6.77 -4.29
CA ILE A 373 13.98 6.63 -5.61
C ILE A 373 13.66 7.88 -6.42
N THR A 374 14.70 8.57 -6.87
CA THR A 374 14.59 9.78 -7.69
C THR A 374 15.09 9.50 -9.11
N PHE A 375 14.23 9.70 -10.11
CA PHE A 375 14.56 9.51 -11.53
C PHE A 375 15.03 10.84 -12.13
N VAL A 376 16.35 11.00 -12.25
CA VAL A 376 16.99 12.31 -12.49
C VAL A 376 16.58 12.95 -13.81
N GLN A 377 16.34 12.15 -14.86
CA GLN A 377 15.89 12.66 -16.16
C GLN A 377 14.50 13.34 -16.14
N SER A 378 13.67 13.03 -15.15
CA SER A 378 12.30 13.56 -15.03
C SER A 378 12.17 14.70 -14.01
N GLU A 379 13.20 14.92 -13.20
CA GLU A 379 13.14 15.79 -12.05
C GLU A 379 13.11 17.28 -12.43
N GLY A 380 12.20 18.06 -11.82
CA GLY A 380 12.09 19.50 -12.07
C GLY A 380 11.55 19.91 -13.45
N HIS A 381 11.33 18.96 -14.36
CA HIS A 381 10.82 19.20 -15.71
C HIS A 381 9.29 19.18 -15.79
N LEU A 382 8.62 18.54 -14.81
CA LEU A 382 7.15 18.35 -14.78
C LEU A 382 6.58 17.72 -16.07
N SER A 383 7.41 16.98 -16.81
CA SER A 383 7.10 16.35 -18.09
C SER A 383 6.51 14.94 -17.95
N GLY A 384 6.17 14.51 -16.72
CA GLY A 384 5.69 13.17 -16.42
C GLY A 384 6.79 12.24 -15.87
N ILE A 385 6.35 11.11 -15.32
CA ILE A 385 7.20 10.08 -14.73
C ILE A 385 7.62 9.01 -15.76
N PRO A 386 8.80 8.38 -15.63
CA PRO A 386 9.23 7.30 -16.53
C PRO A 386 8.50 5.99 -16.19
N ARG A 387 7.22 5.89 -16.56
CA ARG A 387 6.31 4.79 -16.16
C ARG A 387 6.89 3.40 -16.40
N GLN A 388 7.38 3.13 -17.62
CA GLN A 388 7.93 1.82 -17.98
C GLN A 388 9.13 1.45 -17.10
N GLN A 389 10.05 2.38 -16.89
CA GLN A 389 11.22 2.17 -16.04
C GLN A 389 10.81 1.91 -14.58
N ILE A 390 9.88 2.70 -14.04
CA ILE A 390 9.33 2.51 -12.69
C ILE A 390 8.75 1.11 -12.54
N ARG A 391 7.92 0.67 -13.50
CA ARG A 391 7.32 -0.67 -13.47
C ARG A 391 8.37 -1.76 -13.48
N ASP A 392 9.29 -1.72 -14.44
CA ASP A 392 10.33 -2.73 -14.61
C ASP A 392 11.22 -2.82 -13.36
N LEU A 393 11.45 -1.69 -12.69
CA LEU A 393 12.18 -1.60 -11.44
C LEU A 393 11.39 -2.20 -10.27
N LEU A 394 10.15 -1.76 -10.05
CA LEU A 394 9.32 -2.18 -8.91
C LEU A 394 9.04 -3.69 -8.91
N ILE A 395 8.93 -4.29 -10.10
CA ILE A 395 8.83 -5.74 -10.30
C ILE A 395 10.00 -6.50 -9.67
N GLN A 396 11.20 -5.92 -9.72
CA GLN A 396 12.44 -6.54 -9.27
C GLN A 396 12.76 -6.23 -7.80
N ILE A 397 12.12 -5.23 -7.19
CA ILE A 397 12.39 -4.84 -5.80
C ILE A 397 11.76 -5.85 -4.81
N PRO A 398 12.58 -6.51 -3.97
CA PRO A 398 12.08 -7.50 -3.01
C PRO A 398 11.08 -6.94 -1.98
N GLN A 399 10.24 -7.81 -1.41
CA GLN A 399 9.23 -7.47 -0.41
C GLN A 399 9.81 -6.96 0.93
N ASN A 400 11.09 -7.22 1.19
CA ASN A 400 11.82 -6.69 2.35
C ASN A 400 11.82 -5.16 2.42
N ILE A 401 11.76 -4.49 1.25
CA ILE A 401 11.50 -3.06 1.18
C ILE A 401 10.01 -2.83 1.44
N LYS A 402 9.65 -2.34 2.61
CA LYS A 402 8.26 -2.14 3.04
C LYS A 402 7.64 -0.85 2.48
N ARG A 403 8.44 0.14 2.11
CA ARG A 403 7.96 1.41 1.55
C ARG A 403 8.96 2.01 0.56
N ILE A 404 8.43 2.49 -0.56
CA ILE A 404 9.20 3.05 -1.67
C ILE A 404 8.62 4.43 -1.98
N TYR A 405 9.37 5.49 -1.69
CA TYR A 405 9.01 6.82 -2.18
C TYR A 405 9.48 6.96 -3.63
N ILE A 406 8.62 7.47 -4.51
CA ILE A 406 8.98 7.75 -5.91
C ILE A 406 8.93 9.26 -6.09
N ALA A 407 10.07 9.83 -6.46
CA ALA A 407 10.27 11.27 -6.66
C ALA A 407 10.72 11.57 -8.10
N GLY A 408 10.45 12.80 -8.53
CA GLY A 408 10.78 13.30 -9.87
C GLY A 408 9.65 13.11 -10.88
N GLY A 409 9.41 14.10 -11.74
CA GLY A 409 8.50 14.00 -12.88
C GLY A 409 6.99 14.10 -12.62
N ILE A 410 6.52 13.80 -11.41
CA ILE A 410 5.08 13.77 -11.08
C ILE A 410 4.45 15.13 -11.33
N SER A 411 3.44 15.20 -12.20
CA SER A 411 2.79 16.48 -12.56
C SER A 411 1.28 16.40 -12.75
N THR A 412 0.69 15.20 -12.78
CA THR A 412 -0.75 14.99 -13.00
C THR A 412 -1.38 14.05 -11.97
N LEU A 413 -2.72 14.08 -11.84
CA LEU A 413 -3.44 13.12 -11.00
C LEU A 413 -3.32 11.70 -11.55
N ASP A 414 -3.21 11.57 -12.88
CA ASP A 414 -3.00 10.30 -13.55
C ASP A 414 -1.65 9.66 -13.17
N ASP A 415 -0.60 10.45 -12.95
CA ASP A 415 0.66 9.96 -12.39
C ASP A 415 0.50 9.44 -10.97
N LEU A 416 -0.34 10.07 -10.14
CA LEU A 416 -0.63 9.59 -8.80
C LEU A 416 -1.37 8.26 -8.82
N GLU A 417 -2.42 8.14 -9.64
CA GLU A 417 -3.16 6.88 -9.83
C GLU A 417 -2.24 5.77 -10.34
N TYR A 418 -1.35 6.08 -11.28
CA TYR A 418 -0.33 5.15 -11.74
C TYR A 418 0.56 4.66 -10.60
N LEU A 419 1.08 5.56 -9.77
CA LEU A 419 1.99 5.19 -8.68
C LEU A 419 1.27 4.45 -7.55
N TRP A 420 0.07 4.88 -7.14
CA TRP A 420 -0.73 4.21 -6.10
C TRP A 420 -1.22 2.82 -6.51
N SER A 421 -1.23 2.51 -7.81
CA SER A 421 -1.55 1.16 -8.28
C SER A 421 -0.48 0.11 -7.95
N PHE A 422 0.71 0.54 -7.53
CA PHE A 422 1.74 -0.33 -6.98
C PHE A 422 1.66 -0.34 -5.46
N ASP A 423 1.70 -1.54 -4.88
CA ASP A 423 1.82 -1.68 -3.43
C ASP A 423 3.14 -1.11 -2.91
N ARG A 424 3.13 -0.59 -1.68
CA ARG A 424 4.27 0.02 -0.96
C ARG A 424 4.76 1.36 -1.54
N VAL A 425 4.25 1.79 -2.70
CA VAL A 425 4.68 3.02 -3.36
C VAL A 425 3.96 4.24 -2.79
N VAL A 426 4.74 5.27 -2.46
CA VAL A 426 4.24 6.57 -2.00
C VAL A 426 4.81 7.67 -2.90
N PRO A 427 3.97 8.37 -3.68
CA PRO A 427 4.41 9.53 -4.47
C PRO A 427 5.03 10.61 -3.57
N GLN A 428 6.22 11.09 -3.93
CA GLN A 428 6.88 12.21 -3.27
C GLN A 428 6.69 13.49 -4.11
N LEU A 429 5.96 14.48 -3.57
CA LEU A 429 5.50 15.66 -4.29
C LEU A 429 6.27 16.92 -3.87
N GLY A 430 7.07 17.47 -4.78
CA GLY A 430 7.71 18.78 -4.64
C GLY A 430 7.09 19.81 -5.59
N SER A 431 7.76 20.08 -6.72
CA SER A 431 7.43 21.18 -7.65
C SER A 431 5.97 21.20 -8.15
N ALA A 432 5.28 20.05 -8.23
CA ALA A 432 3.88 20.00 -8.69
C ALA A 432 2.92 20.78 -7.78
N ILE A 433 3.17 20.78 -6.46
CA ILE A 433 2.38 21.52 -5.47
C ILE A 433 2.67 23.02 -5.59
N TRP A 434 3.94 23.38 -5.69
CA TRP A 434 4.39 24.78 -5.72
C TRP A 434 4.03 25.49 -7.01
N LYS A 435 4.13 24.80 -8.15
CA LYS A 435 3.70 25.30 -9.47
C LYS A 435 2.20 25.09 -9.76
N ASN A 436 1.44 24.71 -8.72
CA ASN A 436 -0.02 24.54 -8.77
C ASN A 436 -0.52 23.60 -9.89
N LYS A 437 0.30 22.62 -10.29
CA LYS A 437 -0.11 21.54 -11.20
C LYS A 437 -1.06 20.57 -10.52
N LEU A 438 -0.82 20.34 -9.23
CA LEU A 438 -1.66 19.55 -8.35
C LEU A 438 -2.07 20.41 -7.16
N THR A 439 -3.38 20.61 -6.99
CA THR A 439 -3.90 21.29 -5.81
C THR A 439 -4.06 20.30 -4.67
N ILE A 440 -3.93 20.76 -3.43
CA ILE A 440 -4.10 19.93 -2.24
C ILE A 440 -5.47 19.24 -2.23
N GLY A 441 -6.53 19.98 -2.58
CA GLY A 441 -7.89 19.44 -2.68
C GLY A 441 -7.99 18.30 -3.71
N SER A 442 -7.38 18.47 -4.89
CA SER A 442 -7.36 17.43 -5.93
C SER A 442 -6.60 16.16 -5.51
N ILE A 443 -5.51 16.32 -4.75
CA ILE A 443 -4.74 15.21 -4.21
C ILE A 443 -5.60 14.43 -3.20
N PHE A 444 -6.21 15.10 -2.21
CA PHE A 444 -7.09 14.43 -1.25
C PHE A 444 -8.30 13.78 -1.92
N ASN A 445 -8.96 14.45 -2.86
CA ASN A 445 -10.08 13.86 -3.62
C ASN A 445 -9.69 12.59 -4.38
N SER A 446 -8.43 12.46 -4.78
CA SER A 446 -7.93 11.26 -5.46
C SER A 446 -7.50 10.19 -4.46
N MET A 447 -7.05 10.56 -3.25
CA MET A 447 -6.71 9.59 -2.21
C MET A 447 -7.93 8.91 -1.56
N ILE A 448 -9.10 9.57 -1.56
CA ILE A 448 -10.28 9.14 -0.80
C ILE A 448 -11.15 8.14 -1.58
N ASN A 449 -11.53 7.06 -0.89
CA ASN A 449 -12.55 6.12 -1.33
C ASN A 449 -13.95 6.59 -0.88
N PHE A 450 -14.64 7.33 -1.75
CA PHE A 450 -16.00 7.77 -1.47
C PHE A 450 -16.99 6.59 -1.51
N ASN A 451 -17.97 6.61 -0.62
CA ASN A 451 -19.08 5.67 -0.64
C ASN A 451 -20.01 5.89 -1.86
N ASN A 452 -21.01 5.01 -2.02
CA ASN A 452 -21.98 5.05 -3.13
C ASN A 452 -22.76 6.36 -3.25
N ASN A 453 -22.83 7.17 -2.19
CA ASN A 453 -23.48 8.48 -2.20
C ASN A 453 -22.51 9.62 -2.55
N GLY A 454 -21.28 9.32 -2.95
CA GLY A 454 -20.24 10.31 -3.24
C GLY A 454 -19.72 11.05 -2.01
N THR A 455 -19.82 10.43 -0.82
CA THR A 455 -19.42 11.03 0.46
C THR A 455 -18.41 10.17 1.23
N VAL A 456 -17.68 10.79 2.14
CA VAL A 456 -16.74 10.14 3.06
C VAL A 456 -17.05 10.57 4.50
N SER A 457 -16.84 9.68 5.47
CA SER A 457 -16.97 10.01 6.88
C SER A 457 -15.74 10.79 7.35
N ALA A 458 -15.94 11.93 7.99
CA ALA A 458 -14.87 12.77 8.53
C ALA A 458 -15.03 12.92 10.05
N ILE A 459 -14.08 12.34 10.78
CA ILE A 459 -13.94 12.45 12.23
C ILE A 459 -13.18 13.72 12.51
N ILE A 460 -13.78 14.62 13.29
CA ILE A 460 -13.16 15.90 13.65
C ILE A 460 -12.55 15.76 15.03
N GLN A 461 -11.26 16.05 15.14
CA GLN A 461 -10.49 15.94 16.37
C GLN A 461 -9.91 17.30 16.75
N ASP A 462 -9.88 17.60 18.04
CA ASP A 462 -9.14 18.73 18.57
C ASP A 462 -7.63 18.48 18.52
N VAL A 463 -6.82 19.53 18.40
CA VAL A 463 -5.35 19.43 18.48
C VAL A 463 -4.84 18.72 19.74
N ASN A 464 -5.62 18.74 20.83
CA ASN A 464 -5.27 18.08 22.08
C ASN A 464 -5.66 16.58 22.13
N GLY A 465 -6.28 16.04 21.08
CA GLY A 465 -6.64 14.63 20.96
C GLY A 465 -8.14 14.26 21.10
N PRO A 466 -9.00 14.99 21.83
CA PRO A 466 -10.43 14.65 21.93
C PRO A 466 -11.17 14.76 20.58
N VAL A 467 -12.03 13.80 20.27
CA VAL A 467 -12.90 13.87 19.09
C VAL A 467 -14.02 14.89 19.32
N LYS A 468 -14.12 15.91 18.48
CA LYS A 468 -15.17 16.95 18.57
C LYS A 468 -16.47 16.53 17.90
N GLY A 469 -16.42 15.68 16.87
CA GLY A 469 -17.63 15.23 16.19
C GLY A 469 -17.35 14.43 14.93
N LEU A 470 -18.43 14.09 14.23
CA LEU A 470 -18.39 13.44 12.92
C LEU A 470 -19.22 14.26 11.94
N CYS A 471 -18.70 14.44 10.72
CA CYS A 471 -19.47 14.96 9.60
C CYS A 471 -19.21 14.15 8.33
N TYR A 472 -19.98 14.44 7.28
CA TYR A 472 -19.75 13.86 5.95
C TYR A 472 -19.17 14.92 5.03
N MET A 473 -18.28 14.51 4.14
CA MET A 473 -17.67 15.37 3.14
C MET A 473 -17.87 14.78 1.75
N ASN A 474 -18.14 15.62 0.76
CA ASN A 474 -18.06 15.28 -0.66
C ASN A 474 -16.83 15.97 -1.28
N ARG A 475 -16.57 15.73 -2.57
CA ARG A 475 -15.43 16.31 -3.30
C ARG A 475 -15.32 17.82 -3.19
N GLU A 476 -16.44 18.52 -3.36
CA GLU A 476 -16.52 19.98 -3.26
C GLU A 476 -16.14 20.48 -1.85
N SER A 477 -16.68 19.84 -0.80
CA SER A 477 -16.34 20.23 0.58
C SER A 477 -14.87 19.98 0.92
N ILE A 478 -14.23 18.96 0.34
CA ILE A 478 -12.80 18.69 0.54
C ILE A 478 -11.96 19.76 -0.15
N GLU A 479 -12.31 20.13 -1.38
CA GLU A 479 -11.64 21.21 -2.12
C GLU A 479 -11.70 22.53 -1.35
N GLN A 480 -12.89 22.95 -0.92
CA GLN A 480 -13.07 24.17 -0.14
C GLN A 480 -12.33 24.10 1.20
N THR A 481 -12.34 22.93 1.86
CA THR A 481 -11.63 22.73 3.13
C THR A 481 -10.13 22.89 2.97
N CYS A 482 -9.55 22.29 1.94
CA CYS A 482 -8.13 22.39 1.64
C CYS A 482 -7.73 23.79 1.19
N GLN A 483 -8.55 24.44 0.36
CA GLN A 483 -8.28 25.77 -0.18
C GLN A 483 -8.34 26.86 0.89
N HIS A 484 -9.34 26.80 1.78
CA HIS A 484 -9.59 27.88 2.75
C HIS A 484 -9.05 27.59 4.15
N ARG A 485 -8.49 26.39 4.38
CA ARG A 485 -8.02 25.91 5.70
C ARG A 485 -9.09 26.04 6.79
N LYS A 486 -10.35 25.84 6.41
CA LYS A 486 -11.54 25.88 7.29
C LYS A 486 -12.38 24.64 7.04
N LEU A 487 -13.04 24.10 8.06
CA LEU A 487 -13.87 22.91 7.89
C LEU A 487 -15.15 23.20 7.08
N TYR A 488 -15.22 22.71 5.85
CA TYR A 488 -16.46 22.60 5.07
C TYR A 488 -16.99 21.18 5.15
N ARG A 489 -18.31 21.01 5.23
CA ARG A 489 -18.95 19.70 5.27
C ARG A 489 -20.12 19.63 4.31
N TYR A 490 -20.39 18.43 3.81
CA TYR A 490 -21.59 18.13 3.05
C TYR A 490 -22.76 17.83 3.99
N SER A 491 -23.80 18.66 3.94
CA SER A 491 -25.00 18.45 4.73
C SER A 491 -25.97 17.54 4.00
N ARG A 492 -26.00 16.25 4.36
CA ARG A 492 -26.95 15.29 3.77
C ARG A 492 -28.41 15.72 3.85
N LYS A 493 -28.79 16.44 4.91
CA LYS A 493 -30.16 16.98 5.09
C LYS A 493 -30.47 18.14 4.13
N LEU A 494 -29.48 18.98 3.83
CA LEU A 494 -29.66 20.19 3.01
C LEU A 494 -29.19 19.98 1.56
N GLY A 495 -28.58 18.83 1.24
CA GLY A 495 -28.07 18.51 -0.08
C GLY A 495 -26.92 19.41 -0.57
N ARG A 496 -26.26 20.17 0.31
CA ARG A 496 -25.26 21.18 -0.06
C ARG A 496 -24.07 21.25 0.90
N VAL A 497 -22.97 21.84 0.42
CA VAL A 497 -21.79 22.16 1.23
C VAL A 497 -22.05 23.36 2.15
N ILE A 498 -21.50 23.31 3.36
CA ILE A 498 -21.65 24.34 4.40
C ILE A 498 -20.33 24.49 5.16
N MET A 499 -19.91 25.72 5.44
CA MET A 499 -18.78 25.99 6.34
C MET A 499 -19.21 25.80 7.80
N LYS A 500 -18.51 24.95 8.56
CA LYS A 500 -18.81 24.78 9.99
C LYS A 500 -18.51 26.08 10.73
N GLY A 501 -19.53 26.63 11.39
CA GLY A 501 -19.44 27.89 12.11
C GLY A 501 -19.78 29.12 11.27
N GLU A 502 -20.29 28.96 10.05
CA GLU A 502 -20.73 30.08 9.20
C GLU A 502 -21.75 30.99 9.89
N THR A 503 -22.78 30.40 10.52
CA THR A 503 -23.82 31.16 11.22
C THR A 503 -23.43 31.55 12.64
N SER A 504 -22.70 30.69 13.37
CA SER A 504 -22.35 30.93 14.78
C SER A 504 -21.07 31.74 14.98
N GLY A 505 -20.24 31.89 13.95
CA GLY A 505 -18.90 32.46 14.04
C GLY A 505 -17.84 31.52 14.63
N ASP A 506 -18.17 30.25 14.88
CA ASP A 506 -17.26 29.25 15.47
C ASP A 506 -16.55 28.44 14.39
N VAL A 507 -15.78 29.15 13.57
CA VAL A 507 -15.00 28.57 12.48
C VAL A 507 -13.98 27.56 13.05
N GLN A 508 -13.86 26.41 12.39
CA GLN A 508 -12.87 25.38 12.74
C GLN A 508 -11.71 25.48 11.75
N HIS A 509 -10.52 25.85 12.23
CA HIS A 509 -9.33 25.95 11.40
C HIS A 509 -8.69 24.58 11.25
N ILE A 510 -8.40 24.18 10.02
CA ILE A 510 -7.80 22.88 9.75
C ILE A 510 -6.31 22.96 10.06
N ILE A 511 -5.83 22.05 10.89
CA ILE A 511 -4.40 21.84 11.11
C ILE A 511 -3.92 20.77 10.14
N GLN A 512 -4.47 19.56 10.26
CA GLN A 512 -4.02 18.38 9.54
C GLN A 512 -5.20 17.50 9.10
N ILE A 513 -5.01 16.73 8.04
CA ILE A 513 -5.92 15.70 7.56
C ILE A 513 -5.14 14.39 7.41
N SER A 514 -5.65 13.30 7.97
CA SER A 514 -5.20 11.94 7.67
C SER A 514 -6.36 11.09 7.15
N LEU A 515 -6.02 10.01 6.46
CA LEU A 515 -6.95 8.97 6.04
C LEU A 515 -6.67 7.71 6.85
N ASP A 516 -7.67 6.83 6.96
CA ASP A 516 -7.48 5.50 7.51
C ASP A 516 -6.87 4.52 6.47
N CYS A 517 -6.71 3.26 6.87
CA CYS A 517 -5.87 2.32 6.12
C CYS A 517 -6.45 1.93 4.75
N ASP A 518 -7.76 2.01 4.56
CA ASP A 518 -8.44 1.81 3.28
C ASP A 518 -9.06 3.11 2.73
N SER A 519 -8.74 4.26 3.34
CA SER A 519 -9.06 5.60 2.83
C SER A 519 -10.56 5.89 2.66
N ASP A 520 -11.42 5.18 3.40
CA ASP A 520 -12.87 5.37 3.42
C ASP A 520 -13.37 6.23 4.59
N ALA A 521 -12.44 6.63 5.47
CA ALA A 521 -12.64 7.64 6.51
C ALA A 521 -11.48 8.64 6.59
N MET A 522 -11.82 9.85 7.05
CA MET A 522 -10.85 10.94 7.28
C MET A 522 -10.81 11.30 8.76
N LEU A 523 -9.61 11.57 9.28
CA LEU A 523 -9.40 12.25 10.55
C LEU A 523 -8.93 13.68 10.26
N ILE A 524 -9.70 14.67 10.72
CA ILE A 524 -9.40 16.08 10.51
C ILE A 524 -9.12 16.71 11.88
N THR A 525 -7.86 17.08 12.09
CA THR A 525 -7.43 17.80 13.28
C THR A 525 -7.69 19.28 13.10
N VAL A 526 -8.43 19.88 14.02
CA VAL A 526 -8.80 21.29 14.01
C VAL A 526 -8.29 22.02 15.25
N ASP A 527 -7.85 23.26 15.06
CA ASP A 527 -7.65 24.20 16.16
C ASP A 527 -8.91 25.07 16.27
N SER A 528 -9.66 24.84 17.34
CA SER A 528 -10.75 25.73 17.70
C SER A 528 -11.03 25.65 19.19
N LYS A 529 -10.73 26.72 19.90
CA LYS A 529 -11.06 26.92 21.32
C LYS A 529 -12.57 27.01 21.59
N LYS A 530 -13.40 27.00 20.54
CA LYS A 530 -14.83 27.23 20.61
C LYS A 530 -15.66 25.94 20.51
N PRO A 531 -16.93 25.95 20.98
CA PRO A 531 -17.82 24.81 20.90
C PRO A 531 -17.97 24.25 19.48
N PHE A 532 -17.92 22.92 19.36
CA PHE A 532 -18.20 22.26 18.09
C PHE A 532 -19.70 21.97 17.93
N CYS A 533 -20.38 21.57 19.00
CA CYS A 533 -21.78 21.17 18.95
C CYS A 533 -22.71 22.40 18.86
N HIS A 534 -23.81 22.27 18.14
CA HIS A 534 -24.87 23.29 18.07
C HIS A 534 -25.59 23.51 19.41
N THR A 535 -25.40 22.62 20.39
CA THR A 535 -25.90 22.77 21.77
C THR A 535 -24.98 23.61 22.66
N GLY A 536 -23.87 24.12 22.14
CA GLY A 536 -22.87 24.86 22.93
C GLY A 536 -21.79 23.99 23.58
N ASN A 537 -21.84 22.67 23.41
CA ASN A 537 -20.81 21.76 23.94
C ASN A 537 -19.52 21.77 23.10
N HIS A 538 -18.37 21.60 23.77
CA HIS A 538 -17.05 21.51 23.12
C HIS A 538 -16.99 20.39 22.07
N SER A 539 -17.60 19.25 22.40
CA SER A 539 -17.74 18.09 21.52
C SER A 539 -19.20 17.67 21.39
N CYS A 540 -19.58 17.08 20.25
CA CYS A 540 -20.82 16.32 20.10
C CYS A 540 -20.84 15.07 21.00
N PHE A 541 -19.67 14.53 21.35
CA PHE A 541 -19.50 13.40 22.25
C PHE A 541 -19.32 13.93 23.68
N CYS A 542 -20.42 14.09 24.40
CA CYS A 542 -20.44 14.80 25.69
C CYS A 542 -19.71 14.07 26.82
N ILE A 543 -19.48 12.77 26.68
CA ILE A 543 -18.73 11.95 27.64
C ILE A 543 -17.46 11.49 26.93
N GLN A 544 -16.39 12.24 27.13
CA GLN A 544 -15.05 11.85 26.72
C GLN A 544 -14.16 11.92 27.94
N THR A 545 -13.68 10.76 28.39
CA THR A 545 -12.50 10.70 29.23
C THR A 545 -11.33 11.05 28.32
N SER A 546 -10.94 12.32 28.26
CA SER A 546 -9.54 12.60 27.96
C SER A 546 -8.76 11.88 29.05
N ILE A 547 -7.93 10.91 28.67
CA ILE A 547 -6.94 10.38 29.60
C ILE A 547 -6.08 11.60 29.94
N LYS A 548 -6.40 12.26 31.06
CA LYS A 548 -5.56 13.28 31.64
C LYS A 548 -4.38 12.50 32.21
N ALA A 549 -3.43 12.15 31.37
CA ALA A 549 -2.09 11.79 31.77
C ALA A 549 -1.20 12.99 31.44
N ASN A 550 -1.32 14.03 32.24
CA ASN A 550 -0.33 15.10 32.31
C ASN A 550 0.47 14.96 33.61
N LEU A 551 1.56 15.70 33.73
CA LEU A 551 2.42 15.67 34.93
C LEU A 551 1.64 15.97 36.22
N ALA A 552 0.58 16.79 36.16
CA ALA A 552 -0.23 17.10 37.34
C ALA A 552 -1.11 15.91 37.75
N THR A 553 -1.78 15.26 36.82
CA THR A 553 -2.58 14.04 37.09
C THR A 553 -1.73 12.84 37.43
N LEU A 554 -0.53 12.74 36.85
CA LEU A 554 0.47 11.74 37.24
C LEU A 554 0.96 12.02 38.67
N ALA A 555 1.26 13.28 39.00
CA ALA A 555 1.65 13.66 40.35
C ALA A 555 0.53 13.46 41.38
N GLU A 556 -0.73 13.75 41.04
CA GLU A 556 -1.89 13.44 41.87
C GLU A 556 -2.08 11.94 42.03
N HIS A 557 -1.93 11.16 40.95
CA HIS A 557 -1.99 9.71 41.01
C HIS A 557 -0.89 9.14 41.92
N ILE A 558 0.36 9.55 41.73
CA ILE A 558 1.49 9.20 42.60
C ILE A 558 1.14 9.54 44.06
N LYS A 559 0.74 10.79 44.35
CA LYS A 559 0.36 11.21 45.72
C LYS A 559 -0.78 10.36 46.29
N SER A 560 -1.78 9.99 45.49
CA SER A 560 -2.91 9.18 45.94
C SER A 560 -2.52 7.77 46.39
N LYS A 561 -1.35 7.29 45.94
CA LYS A 561 -0.83 5.95 46.25
C LYS A 561 0.07 5.90 47.48
N ILE A 562 0.36 7.02 48.14
CA ILE A 562 1.34 7.10 49.25
C ILE A 562 1.05 6.13 50.42
N ASN A 563 -0.20 5.70 50.60
CA ASN A 563 -0.64 4.79 51.67
C ASN A 563 -1.20 3.45 51.14
N ASP A 564 -1.07 3.16 49.85
CA ASP A 564 -1.50 1.93 49.20
C ASP A 564 -0.33 0.93 49.12
N ASP A 565 -0.60 -0.38 49.18
CA ASP A 565 0.37 -1.47 48.97
C ASP A 565 0.72 -1.72 47.49
N SER A 566 0.21 -0.89 46.57
CA SER A 566 0.67 -0.80 45.19
C SER A 566 2.17 -0.50 45.11
N TYR A 567 2.81 -0.95 44.02
CA TYR A 567 4.25 -0.76 43.80
C TYR A 567 4.68 0.72 43.88
N THR A 568 3.89 1.63 43.31
CA THR A 568 4.08 3.10 43.40
C THR A 568 3.96 3.63 44.83
N GLY A 569 3.09 3.05 45.66
CA GLY A 569 2.94 3.40 47.07
C GLY A 569 4.10 2.91 47.92
N ILE A 570 4.55 1.67 47.69
CA ILE A 570 5.70 1.09 48.37
C ILE A 570 6.97 1.90 48.07
N MET A 571 7.21 2.27 46.81
CA MET A 571 8.37 3.12 46.44
C MET A 571 8.39 4.46 47.16
N GLN A 572 7.23 5.12 47.32
CA GLN A 572 7.16 6.40 48.01
C GLN A 572 7.50 6.30 49.50
N ARG A 573 7.18 5.16 50.12
CA ARG A 573 7.50 4.89 51.53
C ARG A 573 8.89 4.28 51.71
N ASN A 574 9.48 3.74 50.64
CA ASN A 574 10.78 3.08 50.65
C ASN A 574 11.74 3.74 49.63
N PRO A 575 12.48 4.77 50.05
CA PRO A 575 13.45 5.45 49.20
C PRO A 575 14.52 4.54 48.60
N GLN A 576 14.84 3.42 49.26
CA GLN A 576 15.82 2.45 48.75
C GLN A 576 15.26 1.67 47.56
N LEU A 577 13.97 1.32 47.60
CA LEU A 577 13.29 0.66 46.49
C LEU A 577 13.08 1.62 45.32
N ALA A 578 12.72 2.89 45.59
CA ALA A 578 12.65 3.92 44.56
C ALA A 578 14.00 4.15 43.89
N LEU A 579 15.08 4.25 44.68
CA LEU A 579 16.44 4.35 44.16
C LEU A 579 16.83 3.11 43.37
N ALA A 580 16.51 1.90 43.85
CA ALA A 580 16.78 0.66 43.14
C ALA A 580 16.08 0.63 41.77
N LYS A 581 14.82 1.06 41.69
CA LYS A 581 14.10 1.12 40.41
C LYS A 581 14.66 2.20 39.50
N VAL A 582 14.99 3.39 40.01
CA VAL A 582 15.70 4.41 39.22
C VAL A 582 17.03 3.90 38.71
N MET A 583 17.77 3.15 39.53
CA MET A 583 19.01 2.51 39.13
C MET A 583 18.79 1.41 38.09
N GLU A 584 17.73 0.61 38.20
CA GLU A 584 17.33 -0.41 37.23
C GLU A 584 17.02 0.23 35.88
N GLU A 585 16.13 1.22 35.82
CA GLU A 585 15.83 1.97 34.59
C GLU A 585 17.08 2.65 34.01
N PHE A 586 17.91 3.24 34.88
CA PHE A 586 19.17 3.83 34.46
C PHE A 586 20.14 2.79 33.90
N TRP A 587 20.18 1.59 34.51
CA TRP A 587 20.97 0.46 34.03
C TRP A 587 20.41 -0.11 32.73
N GLU A 588 19.10 -0.21 32.54
CA GLU A 588 18.47 -0.61 31.29
C GLU A 588 18.79 0.39 30.17
N VAL A 589 18.71 1.69 30.45
CA VAL A 589 19.10 2.73 29.51
C VAL A 589 20.58 2.65 29.17
N ILE A 590 21.46 2.44 30.15
CA ILE A 590 22.91 2.28 29.91
C ILE A 590 23.22 0.98 29.16
N ALA A 591 22.58 -0.13 29.54
CA ALA A 591 22.77 -1.45 28.97
C ALA A 591 22.13 -1.58 27.58
N SER A 592 21.16 -0.73 27.23
CA SER A 592 20.57 -0.68 25.87
C SER A 592 21.58 -0.40 24.77
N HIS A 593 22.78 0.09 25.11
CA HIS A 593 23.89 0.32 24.19
C HIS A 593 24.82 -0.91 24.01
N GLN A 594 24.67 -1.96 24.81
CA GLN A 594 25.48 -3.18 24.76
C GLN A 594 24.59 -4.42 24.65
N ASP A 595 24.25 -4.84 23.42
CA ASP A 595 23.84 -6.19 23.02
C ASP A 595 23.04 -7.07 24.04
N TYR A 596 22.13 -6.49 24.81
CA TYR A 596 21.14 -7.24 25.60
C TYR A 596 19.82 -7.23 24.85
N GLN A 597 19.60 -8.31 24.08
CA GLN A 597 18.26 -8.68 23.65
C GLN A 597 17.51 -9.23 24.85
N ASP A 598 16.57 -8.47 25.41
CA ASP A 598 15.43 -9.06 26.11
C ASP A 598 14.14 -8.31 25.76
N SER A 599 13.08 -9.12 25.66
CA SER A 599 11.85 -8.90 24.92
C SER A 599 10.74 -8.17 25.70
N GLU A 600 11.07 -7.28 26.63
CA GLU A 600 10.07 -6.69 27.54
C GLU A 600 10.11 -5.16 27.71
N CYS A 601 10.67 -4.39 26.78
CA CYS A 601 10.38 -2.94 26.77
C CYS A 601 9.04 -2.66 26.05
N SER A 602 7.93 -2.98 26.72
CA SER A 602 6.66 -2.31 26.51
C SER A 602 6.26 -1.59 27.79
N ASP A 603 6.56 -0.30 27.86
CA ASP A 603 5.68 0.73 28.45
C ASP A 603 6.12 2.13 28.00
#